data_AF-A0AAU6AQH3-F1
#
_entry.id   AF-A0AAU6AQH3-F1
#
_cell.length_a   1.000
_cell.length_b   1.000
_cell.length_c   1.000
_cell.angle_alpha   90.00
_cell.angle_beta   90.00
_cell.angle_gamma   90.00
#
_symmetry.space_group_name_H-M   'P 1'
#
loop_
_entity.id
_entity.type
_entity.pdbx_description
1 polymer ?
#
loop_
_entity_poly.entity_id
_entity_poly.type
_entity_poly.pdbx_seq_one_letter_code
_entity_poly.pdbx_strand_id
1 'polypeptide(L)'
;MSGDFAAHYNHPGVAMVASSGDEGFTVPNAPAVYGNVVAVGGTSLTRSGNPRGWAESAWQKATSGCSAWVAKPAWQADPNCPGRTVADVSAVADPKTGPAVYETTIEAGWAVIGGTSASSPFIAGVIALAGHHGQYPDASRLYTNAAQLNDTVGGSNVQGEDCGGDYLCTAVPGYDAPTGNGTPNGLAAF
;
A
#
# COMPACT_ATOMS: atom_id res chain seq x y z
N MET A 1 -15.67 -10.32 -9.41
CA MET A 1 -16.16 -8.92 -9.35
C MET A 1 -16.33 -8.45 -10.79
N SER A 2 -17.50 -7.93 -11.20
CA SER A 2 -17.68 -7.48 -12.60
C SER A 2 -16.84 -6.21 -12.84
N GLY A 3 -16.21 -6.11 -14.00
CA GLY A 3 -15.41 -4.94 -14.40
C GLY A 3 -16.22 -3.65 -14.56
N ASP A 4 -17.55 -3.70 -14.39
CA ASP A 4 -18.45 -2.54 -14.54
C ASP A 4 -18.10 -1.40 -13.59
N PHE A 5 -17.62 -1.70 -12.38
CA PHE A 5 -17.27 -0.66 -11.42
C PHE A 5 -15.88 -0.05 -11.65
N ALA A 6 -14.95 -0.74 -12.32
CA ALA A 6 -13.58 -0.26 -12.51
C ALA A 6 -13.53 1.05 -13.33
N ALA A 7 -14.47 1.22 -14.27
CA ALA A 7 -14.62 2.44 -15.05
C ALA A 7 -14.93 3.68 -14.18
N HIS A 8 -15.61 3.51 -13.05
CA HIS A 8 -15.88 4.59 -12.09
C HIS A 8 -14.67 5.01 -11.27
N TYR A 9 -13.55 4.30 -11.40
CA TYR A 9 -12.27 4.66 -10.79
C TYR A 9 -11.25 5.07 -11.86
N ASN A 10 -11.69 5.38 -13.08
CA ASN A 10 -10.81 5.86 -14.15
C ASN A 10 -11.14 7.32 -14.47
N HIS A 11 -10.37 8.23 -13.89
CA HIS A 11 -10.55 9.66 -14.05
C HIS A 11 -9.28 10.28 -14.63
N PRO A 12 -9.29 10.70 -15.90
CA PRO A 12 -8.13 11.35 -16.51
C PRO A 12 -7.65 12.53 -15.68
N GLY A 13 -6.35 12.55 -15.38
CA GLY A 13 -5.75 13.62 -14.58
C GLY A 13 -5.91 13.48 -13.07
N VAL A 14 -6.55 12.41 -12.56
CA VAL A 14 -6.77 12.20 -11.12
C VAL A 14 -6.13 10.88 -10.69
N ALA A 15 -5.23 10.95 -9.72
CA ALA A 15 -4.69 9.76 -9.09
C ALA A 15 -5.74 9.12 -8.19
N MET A 16 -6.15 7.90 -8.52
CA MET A 16 -7.09 7.13 -7.70
C MET A 16 -6.30 6.27 -6.70
N VAL A 17 -6.57 6.47 -5.41
CA VAL A 17 -5.83 5.84 -4.31
C VAL A 17 -6.83 5.13 -3.39
N ALA A 18 -6.54 3.89 -3.02
CA ALA A 18 -7.41 3.11 -2.15
C ALA A 18 -6.61 2.29 -1.13
N SER A 19 -7.15 2.16 0.07
CA SER A 19 -6.63 1.26 1.10
C SER A 19 -6.68 -0.19 0.61
N SER A 20 -5.61 -0.95 0.81
CA SER A 20 -5.57 -2.36 0.42
C SER A 20 -6.45 -3.25 1.28
N GLY A 21 -6.78 -2.82 2.50
CA GLY A 21 -7.56 -3.59 3.48
C GLY A 21 -6.77 -3.91 4.74
N ASP A 22 -7.49 -4.36 5.77
CA ASP A 22 -6.97 -4.55 7.14
C ASP A 22 -7.15 -6.01 7.64
N GLU A 23 -7.14 -6.98 6.72
CA GLU A 23 -7.41 -8.40 6.97
C GLU A 23 -6.20 -9.32 6.75
N GLY A 24 -5.01 -8.77 6.48
CA GLY A 24 -3.80 -9.55 6.19
C GLY A 24 -3.82 -10.22 4.82
N PHE A 25 -3.03 -11.29 4.65
CA PHE A 25 -2.93 -12.01 3.37
C PHE A 25 -4.25 -12.72 3.02
N THR A 26 -4.97 -12.20 2.02
CA THR A 26 -6.28 -12.68 1.61
C THR A 26 -6.60 -12.29 0.17
N VAL A 27 -7.82 -12.54 -0.28
CA VAL A 27 -8.28 -12.12 -1.60
C VAL A 27 -8.35 -10.59 -1.67
N PRO A 28 -7.64 -9.92 -2.61
CA PRO A 28 -7.65 -8.47 -2.71
C PRO A 28 -9.04 -7.90 -2.99
N ASN A 29 -9.36 -6.78 -2.34
CA ASN A 29 -10.66 -6.12 -2.42
C ASN A 29 -10.71 -5.01 -3.48
N ALA A 30 -11.91 -4.73 -3.96
CA ALA A 30 -12.19 -3.53 -4.73
C ALA A 30 -12.37 -2.31 -3.77
N PRO A 31 -11.95 -1.10 -4.17
CA PRO A 31 -11.39 -0.75 -5.48
C PRO A 31 -9.86 -0.90 -5.59
N ALA A 32 -9.14 -1.24 -4.52
CA ALA A 32 -7.68 -1.34 -4.52
C ALA A 32 -7.14 -2.34 -5.58
N VAL A 33 -7.84 -3.44 -5.82
CA VAL A 33 -7.43 -4.45 -6.81
C VAL A 33 -7.52 -3.97 -8.27
N TYR A 34 -8.20 -2.88 -8.57
CA TYR A 34 -8.32 -2.39 -9.95
C TYR A 34 -6.98 -1.87 -10.48
N GLY A 35 -6.65 -2.17 -11.74
CA GLY A 35 -5.33 -1.86 -12.32
C GLY A 35 -5.06 -0.36 -12.49
N ASN A 36 -6.09 0.48 -12.49
CA ASN A 36 -6.01 1.93 -12.57
C ASN A 36 -6.08 2.63 -11.19
N VAL A 37 -6.02 1.86 -10.10
CA VAL A 37 -6.04 2.37 -8.73
C VAL A 37 -4.72 2.03 -8.05
N VAL A 38 -4.10 3.04 -7.43
CA VAL A 38 -2.95 2.85 -6.55
C VAL A 38 -3.45 2.19 -5.26
N ALA A 39 -3.09 0.93 -5.05
CA ALA A 39 -3.39 0.23 -3.81
C ALA A 39 -2.35 0.56 -2.75
N VAL A 40 -2.83 1.03 -1.61
CA VAL A 40 -1.99 1.48 -0.50
C VAL A 40 -2.05 0.49 0.65
N GLY A 41 -0.93 -0.18 0.87
CA GLY A 41 -0.71 -1.12 1.97
C GLY A 41 -0.36 -0.42 3.28
N GLY A 42 0.27 -1.16 4.18
CA GLY A 42 0.47 -0.72 5.56
C GLY A 42 1.75 -1.22 6.21
N THR A 43 2.46 -0.31 6.88
CA THR A 43 3.64 -0.62 7.68
C THR A 43 3.41 -0.36 9.17
N SER A 44 4.26 -0.97 10.01
CA SER A 44 4.48 -0.54 11.40
C SER A 44 5.71 0.35 11.42
N LEU A 45 5.61 1.59 11.89
CA LEU A 45 6.67 2.60 11.82
C LEU A 45 7.24 2.88 13.22
N THR A 46 8.51 2.59 13.44
CA THR A 46 9.13 2.73 14.77
C THR A 46 10.39 3.57 14.72
N ARG A 47 10.69 4.30 15.81
CA ARG A 47 11.94 5.07 15.93
C ARG A 47 13.14 4.13 15.87
N SER A 48 14.18 4.55 15.16
CA SER A 48 15.43 3.80 15.01
C SER A 48 16.64 4.72 15.10
N GLY A 49 17.80 4.17 15.47
CA GLY A 49 19.08 4.88 15.53
C GLY A 49 19.81 5.01 14.20
N ASN A 50 19.18 4.65 13.08
CA ASN A 50 19.74 4.78 11.74
C ASN A 50 19.66 6.24 11.22
N PRO A 51 20.33 6.60 10.09
CA PRO A 51 20.28 7.97 9.55
C PRO A 51 18.87 8.47 9.19
N ARG A 52 17.95 7.57 8.84
CA ARG A 52 16.52 7.89 8.59
C ARG A 52 15.78 8.24 9.89
N GLY A 53 16.27 7.78 11.04
CA GLY A 53 15.64 7.93 12.36
C GLY A 53 14.44 7.01 12.58
N TRP A 54 14.13 6.15 11.62
CA TRP A 54 12.94 5.30 11.58
C TRP A 54 13.23 3.96 10.92
N ALA A 55 12.51 2.93 11.35
CA ALA A 55 12.46 1.61 10.74
C ALA A 55 11.00 1.21 10.51
N GLU A 56 10.78 0.39 9.48
CA GLU A 56 9.47 -0.12 9.12
C GLU A 56 9.50 -1.64 8.96
N SER A 57 8.36 -2.27 9.23
CA SER A 57 8.07 -3.66 8.91
C SER A 57 6.67 -3.76 8.30
N ALA A 58 6.37 -4.84 7.59
CA ALA A 58 4.99 -5.12 7.19
C ALA A 58 4.06 -5.09 8.41
N TRP A 59 2.92 -4.41 8.30
CA TRP A 59 1.88 -4.49 9.31
C TRP A 59 1.10 -5.78 9.13
N GLN A 60 0.91 -6.54 10.22
CA GLN A 60 0.32 -7.88 10.15
C GLN A 60 -1.07 -7.92 9.51
N LYS A 61 -1.82 -6.81 9.58
CA LYS A 61 -3.16 -6.71 9.02
C LYS A 61 -3.23 -6.02 7.67
N ALA A 62 -2.14 -5.44 7.15
CA ALA A 62 -2.18 -4.83 5.83
C ALA A 62 -2.55 -5.89 4.79
N THR A 63 -3.64 -5.69 4.05
CA THR A 63 -4.07 -6.69 3.09
C THR A 63 -3.17 -6.72 1.88
N SER A 64 -2.72 -7.93 1.53
CA SER A 64 -2.06 -8.24 0.27
C SER A 64 -2.67 -9.50 -0.34
N GLY A 65 -2.43 -9.72 -1.63
CA GLY A 65 -2.89 -10.92 -2.29
C GLY A 65 -2.82 -10.88 -3.81
N CYS A 66 -3.12 -12.01 -4.42
CA CYS A 66 -3.16 -12.20 -5.86
C CYS A 66 -4.61 -12.21 -6.38
N SER A 67 -4.94 -11.33 -7.32
CA SER A 67 -6.27 -11.32 -7.93
C SER A 67 -6.49 -12.53 -8.84
N ALA A 68 -7.66 -13.17 -8.73
CA ALA A 68 -8.11 -14.20 -9.67
C ALA A 68 -8.94 -13.61 -10.84
N TRP A 69 -9.17 -12.29 -10.87
CA TRP A 69 -10.14 -11.68 -11.80
C TRP A 69 -9.63 -10.42 -12.51
N VAL A 70 -8.66 -9.71 -11.92
CA VAL A 70 -7.98 -8.59 -12.57
C VAL A 70 -6.68 -9.12 -13.12
N ALA A 71 -6.50 -9.04 -14.43
CA ALA A 71 -5.27 -9.46 -15.09
C ALA A 71 -4.07 -8.68 -14.56
N LYS A 72 -2.90 -9.33 -14.50
CA LYS A 72 -1.65 -8.68 -14.13
C LYS A 72 -1.34 -7.53 -15.13
N PRO A 73 -1.25 -6.28 -14.67
CA PRO A 73 -0.84 -5.18 -15.53
C PRO A 73 0.58 -5.39 -16.04
N ALA A 74 0.88 -4.95 -17.27
CA ALA A 74 2.20 -5.17 -17.89
C ALA A 74 3.37 -4.51 -17.13
N TRP A 75 3.10 -3.47 -16.34
CA TRP A 75 4.08 -2.80 -15.49
C TRP A 75 4.35 -3.52 -14.16
N GLN A 76 3.52 -4.49 -13.79
CA GLN A 76 3.66 -5.29 -12.59
C GLN A 76 4.28 -6.65 -12.96
N ALA A 77 5.51 -6.90 -12.52
CA ALA A 77 6.33 -8.02 -12.99
C ALA A 77 6.72 -9.03 -11.89
N ASP A 78 6.09 -8.97 -10.72
CA ASP A 78 6.30 -9.92 -9.64
C ASP A 78 5.97 -11.36 -10.07
N PRO A 79 6.72 -12.37 -9.59
CA PRO A 79 6.53 -13.77 -9.98
C PRO A 79 5.33 -14.41 -9.26
N ASN A 80 4.96 -15.65 -9.57
CA ASN A 80 3.98 -16.49 -8.81
C ASN A 80 2.52 -16.01 -8.74
N CYS A 81 2.20 -14.74 -8.96
CA CYS A 81 0.83 -14.25 -9.12
C CYS A 81 0.52 -13.99 -10.60
N PRO A 82 -0.44 -14.67 -11.24
CA PRO A 82 -0.81 -14.38 -12.63
C PRO A 82 -1.76 -13.17 -12.80
N GLY A 83 -2.35 -12.66 -11.70
CA GLY A 83 -3.26 -11.51 -11.70
C GLY A 83 -2.65 -10.26 -11.07
N ARG A 84 -3.45 -9.21 -10.87
CA ARG A 84 -3.03 -8.00 -10.14
C ARG A 84 -2.70 -8.35 -8.69
N THR A 85 -1.47 -8.06 -8.27
CA THR A 85 -0.98 -8.23 -6.89
C THR A 85 -1.18 -6.93 -6.13
N VAL A 86 -1.83 -6.95 -4.96
CA VAL A 86 -1.97 -5.80 -4.05
C VAL A 86 -0.99 -5.96 -2.90
N ALA A 87 -0.29 -4.94 -2.42
CA ALA A 87 -0.38 -3.49 -2.70
C ALA A 87 0.73 -2.95 -3.64
N ASP A 88 0.70 -1.65 -3.97
CA ASP A 88 1.70 -0.99 -4.84
C ASP A 88 2.72 -0.15 -4.05
N VAL A 89 2.29 0.46 -2.95
CA VAL A 89 3.10 1.30 -2.04
C VAL A 89 2.45 1.28 -0.66
N SER A 90 3.19 1.63 0.38
CA SER A 90 2.68 1.66 1.76
C SER A 90 3.10 2.91 2.52
N ALA A 91 2.40 3.14 3.62
CA ALA A 91 2.78 4.06 4.68
C ALA A 91 2.31 3.48 6.02
N VAL A 92 2.54 4.22 7.11
CA VAL A 92 2.18 3.77 8.45
C VAL A 92 0.69 3.44 8.56
N ALA A 93 0.40 2.24 9.05
CA ALA A 93 -0.96 1.72 9.20
C ALA A 93 -1.18 0.99 10.52
N ASP A 94 -0.14 0.48 11.21
CA ASP A 94 -0.35 -0.20 12.49
C ASP A 94 -0.90 0.76 13.54
N PRO A 95 -2.10 0.52 14.13
CA PRO A 95 -2.64 1.35 15.22
C PRO A 95 -1.73 1.43 16.45
N LYS A 96 -0.75 0.54 16.62
CA LYS A 96 0.26 0.63 17.67
C LYS A 96 1.31 1.71 17.42
N THR A 97 1.48 2.13 16.17
CA THR A 97 2.47 3.12 15.74
C THR A 97 1.85 4.24 14.88
N GLY A 98 0.53 4.30 14.82
CA GLY A 98 -0.19 5.12 13.86
C GLY A 98 -0.25 6.61 14.22
N PRO A 99 -0.84 7.43 13.35
CA PRO A 99 -0.97 8.86 13.60
C PRO A 99 -1.97 9.14 14.72
N ALA A 100 -1.71 10.22 15.47
CA ALA A 100 -2.70 10.83 16.34
C ALA A 100 -3.69 11.64 15.49
N VAL A 101 -4.97 11.33 15.59
CA VAL A 101 -6.07 12.03 14.93
C VAL A 101 -7.00 12.58 15.99
N TYR A 102 -7.43 13.83 15.79
CA TYR A 102 -8.45 14.45 16.60
C TYR A 102 -9.81 14.22 15.95
N GLU A 103 -10.76 13.67 16.71
CA GLU A 103 -12.11 13.42 16.25
C GLU A 103 -13.13 14.04 17.22
N THR A 104 -14.34 14.32 16.76
CA THR A 104 -15.37 15.04 17.53
C THR A 104 -16.75 14.38 17.48
N THR A 105 -16.88 13.20 16.88
CA THR A 105 -18.17 12.62 16.49
C THR A 105 -18.59 11.42 17.34
N ILE A 106 -17.67 10.54 17.74
CA ILE A 106 -17.94 9.31 18.48
C ILE A 106 -17.33 9.38 19.89
N GLU A 107 -16.02 9.63 19.97
CA GLU A 107 -15.23 9.82 21.19
C GLU A 107 -14.36 11.07 21.02
N ALA A 108 -14.91 12.24 21.38
CA ALA A 108 -14.24 13.51 21.18
C ALA A 108 -12.87 13.56 21.89
N GLY A 109 -11.80 13.80 21.12
CA GLY A 109 -10.45 13.85 21.65
C GLY A 109 -9.38 13.40 20.65
N TRP A 110 -8.15 13.30 21.16
CA TRP A 110 -7.02 12.73 20.41
C TRP A 110 -6.98 11.22 20.61
N ALA A 111 -6.96 10.49 19.50
CA ALA A 111 -6.77 9.04 19.49
C ALA A 111 -5.67 8.66 18.51
N VAL A 112 -4.92 7.62 18.82
CA VAL A 112 -4.04 6.98 17.84
C VAL A 112 -4.90 6.05 17.00
N ILE A 113 -4.92 6.27 15.69
CA ILE A 113 -5.63 5.42 14.74
C ILE A 113 -4.64 4.70 13.83
N GLY A 114 -5.12 3.72 13.07
CA GLY A 114 -4.34 3.05 12.04
C GLY A 114 -5.23 2.57 10.93
N GLY A 115 -4.94 1.38 10.41
CA GLY A 115 -5.51 0.86 9.18
C GLY A 115 -4.78 1.37 7.96
N THR A 116 -4.85 0.61 6.88
CA THR A 116 -4.52 1.10 5.53
C THR A 116 -5.40 2.29 5.14
N SER A 117 -6.53 2.47 5.83
CA SER A 117 -7.36 3.68 5.83
C SER A 117 -6.60 4.95 6.24
N ALA A 118 -5.63 4.89 7.16
CA ALA A 118 -4.77 6.02 7.50
C ALA A 118 -3.63 6.21 6.49
N SER A 119 -3.11 5.10 5.95
CA SER A 119 -2.03 5.06 4.95
C SER A 119 -2.45 5.68 3.61
N SER A 120 -3.66 5.35 3.12
CA SER A 120 -4.19 5.83 1.83
C SER A 120 -4.22 7.37 1.67
N PRO A 121 -4.85 8.16 2.58
CA PRO A 121 -4.84 9.61 2.46
C PRO A 121 -3.45 10.22 2.64
N PHE A 122 -2.54 9.56 3.38
CA PHE A 122 -1.15 10.01 3.46
C PHE A 122 -0.46 9.91 2.09
N ILE A 123 -0.58 8.78 1.39
CA ILE A 123 -0.05 8.62 0.03
C ILE A 123 -0.71 9.58 -0.96
N ALA A 124 -2.03 9.77 -0.88
CA ALA A 124 -2.72 10.75 -1.71
C ALA A 124 -2.16 12.17 -1.51
N GLY A 125 -1.85 12.56 -0.27
CA GLY A 125 -1.20 13.82 0.06
C GLY A 125 0.21 13.94 -0.52
N VAL A 126 1.00 12.86 -0.48
CA VAL A 126 2.35 12.81 -1.08
C VAL A 126 2.28 12.98 -2.61
N ILE A 127 1.36 12.27 -3.28
CA ILE A 127 1.13 12.42 -4.73
C ILE A 127 0.72 13.85 -5.08
N ALA A 128 -0.19 14.45 -4.30
CA ALA A 128 -0.61 15.83 -4.50
C ALA A 128 0.54 16.81 -4.33
N LEU A 129 1.37 16.62 -3.30
CA LEU A 129 2.52 17.48 -3.01
C LEU A 129 3.62 17.37 -4.08
N ALA A 130 3.82 16.19 -4.67
CA ALA A 130 4.75 16.00 -5.79
C ALA A 130 4.30 16.73 -7.06
N GLY A 131 3.02 17.09 -7.19
CA GLY A 131 2.50 17.89 -8.31
C GLY A 131 2.35 17.14 -9.62
N HIS A 132 2.50 15.81 -9.61
CA HIS A 132 2.44 14.95 -10.80
C HIS A 132 1.20 14.04 -10.85
N HIS A 133 0.13 14.40 -10.14
CA HIS A 133 -1.13 13.63 -10.06
C HIS A 133 -1.72 13.21 -11.43
N GLY A 134 -1.51 13.99 -12.50
CA GLY A 134 -1.92 13.62 -13.86
C GLY A 134 -1.10 12.50 -14.52
N GLN A 135 0.00 12.06 -13.89
CA GLN A 135 0.87 10.97 -14.33
C GLN A 135 0.57 9.66 -13.59
N TYR A 136 -0.64 9.54 -13.04
CA TYR A 136 -1.18 8.34 -12.39
C TYR A 136 -2.45 7.81 -13.08
N PRO A 137 -2.38 7.41 -14.36
CA PRO A 137 -3.44 6.61 -14.94
C PRO A 137 -3.53 5.22 -14.28
N ASP A 138 -2.45 4.81 -13.60
CA ASP A 138 -2.28 3.60 -12.81
C ASP A 138 -1.07 3.78 -11.85
N ALA A 139 -0.61 2.68 -11.24
CA ALA A 139 0.52 2.69 -10.29
C ALA A 139 1.91 2.57 -10.95
N SER A 140 2.02 2.48 -12.28
CA SER A 140 3.29 2.16 -12.99
C SER A 140 4.47 3.08 -12.66
N ARG A 141 4.19 4.34 -12.31
CA ARG A 141 5.20 5.31 -11.88
C ARG A 141 5.98 4.84 -10.64
N LEU A 142 5.28 4.23 -9.67
CA LEU A 142 5.87 3.75 -8.41
C LEU A 142 6.82 2.57 -8.67
N TYR A 143 6.49 1.71 -9.63
CA TYR A 143 7.34 0.60 -10.06
C TYR A 143 8.58 1.09 -10.81
N THR A 144 8.40 2.09 -11.69
CA THR A 144 9.53 2.69 -12.45
C THR A 144 10.51 3.42 -11.54
N ASN A 145 10.03 4.02 -10.44
CA ASN A 145 10.82 4.81 -9.51
C ASN A 145 11.01 4.13 -8.14
N ALA A 146 10.91 2.80 -8.07
CA ALA A 146 10.98 2.06 -6.80
C ALA A 146 12.28 2.34 -6.00
N ALA A 147 13.40 2.60 -6.68
CA ALA A 147 14.66 2.98 -6.04
C ALA A 147 14.61 4.32 -5.26
N GLN A 148 13.56 5.11 -5.44
CA GLN A 148 13.31 6.38 -4.73
C GLN A 148 12.33 6.20 -3.55
N LEU A 149 12.03 4.97 -3.16
CA LEU A 149 11.23 4.61 -1.98
C LEU A 149 12.13 3.99 -0.91
N ASN A 150 11.64 3.95 0.33
CA ASN A 150 12.24 3.13 1.38
C ASN A 150 11.72 1.70 1.23
N ASP A 151 12.58 0.80 0.78
CA ASP A 151 12.31 -0.64 0.78
C ASP A 151 12.08 -1.13 2.23
N THR A 152 10.91 -1.72 2.47
CA THR A 152 10.52 -2.21 3.80
C THR A 152 10.75 -3.70 3.86
N VAL A 153 11.75 -4.13 4.62
CA VAL A 153 12.11 -5.54 4.73
C VAL A 153 11.83 -6.05 6.14
N GLY A 154 11.14 -7.18 6.23
CA GLY A 154 10.82 -7.85 7.49
C GLY A 154 9.37 -7.66 7.96
N GLY A 155 8.89 -8.66 8.70
CA GLY A 155 7.48 -8.79 9.04
C GLY A 155 6.70 -9.56 7.97
N SER A 156 5.48 -9.94 8.32
CA SER A 156 4.55 -10.63 7.43
C SER A 156 3.12 -10.27 7.82
N ASN A 157 2.19 -10.45 6.89
CA ASN A 157 0.77 -10.18 7.08
C ASN A 157 -0.10 -11.45 7.14
N VAL A 158 0.52 -12.58 7.48
CA VAL A 158 -0.21 -13.81 7.81
C VAL A 158 -0.68 -13.80 9.26
N GLN A 159 -1.86 -14.35 9.48
CA GLN A 159 -2.47 -14.52 10.79
C GLN A 159 -2.65 -16.01 11.08
N GLY A 160 -1.64 -16.63 11.67
CA GLY A 160 -1.68 -18.04 12.08
C GLY A 160 -1.45 -19.06 10.97
N GLU A 161 -1.41 -18.62 9.71
CA GLU A 161 -1.05 -19.44 8.55
C GLU A 161 0.43 -19.22 8.18
N ASP A 162 1.10 -20.27 7.70
CA ASP A 162 2.44 -20.16 7.14
C ASP A 162 2.34 -19.95 5.63
N CYS A 163 2.94 -18.87 5.13
CA CYS A 163 3.03 -18.58 3.70
C CYS A 163 4.42 -18.87 3.13
N GLY A 164 5.25 -19.64 3.84
CA GLY A 164 6.54 -20.14 3.37
C GLY A 164 7.58 -19.06 3.11
N GLY A 165 7.37 -17.85 3.63
CA GLY A 165 8.22 -16.69 3.34
C GLY A 165 8.05 -16.11 1.94
N ASP A 166 6.98 -16.46 1.21
CA ASP A 166 6.70 -15.91 -0.12
C ASP A 166 6.51 -14.37 -0.05
N TYR A 167 6.94 -13.65 -1.08
CA TYR A 167 6.84 -12.19 -1.14
C TYR A 167 5.36 -11.72 -1.12
N LEU A 168 4.42 -12.60 -1.45
CA LEU A 168 2.98 -12.31 -1.40
C LEU A 168 2.48 -11.99 0.01
N CYS A 169 3.22 -12.36 1.04
CA CYS A 169 2.80 -12.24 2.44
C CYS A 169 3.92 -11.82 3.40
N THR A 170 5.17 -11.82 2.94
CA THR A 170 6.36 -11.51 3.73
C THR A 170 7.08 -10.34 3.09
N ALA A 171 7.46 -9.36 3.90
CA ALA A 171 8.24 -8.23 3.43
C ALA A 171 9.70 -8.63 3.18
N VAL A 172 10.15 -8.50 1.93
CA VAL A 172 11.44 -9.00 1.42
C VAL A 172 12.11 -7.92 0.57
N PRO A 173 13.43 -7.99 0.32
CA PRO A 173 14.10 -6.99 -0.51
C PRO A 173 13.46 -6.83 -1.90
N GLY A 174 13.14 -5.59 -2.28
CA GLY A 174 12.48 -5.25 -3.53
C GLY A 174 10.96 -5.14 -3.39
N TYR A 175 10.22 -5.49 -4.45
CA TYR A 175 8.76 -5.52 -4.37
C TYR A 175 8.30 -6.72 -3.54
N ASP A 176 7.48 -6.46 -2.54
CA ASP A 176 6.68 -7.45 -1.84
C ASP A 176 5.23 -7.02 -1.77
N ALA A 177 4.30 -7.97 -1.64
CA ALA A 177 2.89 -7.61 -1.67
C ALA A 177 2.39 -6.92 -0.39
N PRO A 178 2.86 -7.25 0.84
CA PRO A 178 2.46 -6.54 2.06
C PRO A 178 2.79 -5.05 2.05
N THR A 179 3.93 -4.65 1.49
CA THR A 179 4.41 -3.27 1.52
C THR A 179 4.52 -2.60 0.15
N GLY A 180 4.36 -3.35 -0.94
CA GLY A 180 4.46 -2.87 -2.31
C GLY A 180 5.91 -2.61 -2.70
N ASN A 181 6.14 -1.47 -3.37
CA ASN A 181 7.50 -0.96 -3.64
C ASN A 181 8.12 -0.24 -2.43
N GLY A 182 7.53 -0.35 -1.23
CA GLY A 182 7.98 0.28 0.00
C GLY A 182 7.22 1.57 0.36
N THR A 183 7.88 2.50 1.05
CA THR A 183 7.25 3.72 1.60
C THR A 183 7.92 5.01 1.12
N PRO A 184 7.25 6.19 1.23
CA PRO A 184 7.81 7.44 0.72
C PRO A 184 9.20 7.77 1.29
N ASN A 185 10.16 8.06 0.40
CA ASN A 185 11.46 8.64 0.70
C ASN A 185 11.57 10.02 0.04
N GLY A 186 10.87 11.00 0.61
CA GLY A 186 10.63 12.28 -0.06
C GLY A 186 9.64 12.12 -1.22
N LEU A 187 9.78 12.97 -2.24
CA LEU A 187 8.81 13.09 -3.34
C LEU A 187 9.29 12.50 -4.66
N ALA A 188 10.55 12.04 -4.76
CA ALA A 188 11.16 11.67 -6.04
C ALA A 188 10.50 10.48 -6.74
N ALA A 189 9.88 9.57 -5.98
CA ALA A 189 9.09 8.47 -6.55
C ALA A 189 7.71 8.92 -7.07
N PHE A 190 7.22 10.08 -6.63
CA PHE A 190 5.82 10.49 -6.75
C PHE A 190 5.56 11.55 -7.82
#